data_AF-A0A7W1YYL9-F1
#
_entry.id   AF-A0A7W1YYL9-F1
#
_cell.length_a   1.000
_cell.length_b   1.000
_cell.length_c   1.000
_cell.angle_alpha   90.00
_cell.angle_beta   90.00
_cell.angle_gamma   90.00
#
_symmetry.space_group_name_H-M   'P 1'
#
loop_
_entity.id
_entity.type
_entity.pdbx_description
1 polymer ?
#
loop_
_entity_poly.entity_id
_entity_poly.type
_entity_poly.pdbx_seq_one_letter_code
_entity_poly.pdbx_strand_id
1 'polypeptide(L)'
;MADEKPSGPEEPGNPEEEKVRPHAARPSRRTSLTPEMRRFLNKPQTAPNEKSAEPERIEDSPAPPLQPALPSEAEPFSEPPLEREPSRERPRRTQAVTTVAPANTATRAIELQQAFLILGALLLLGLTFFVGMKYNYIKYLIFSRNAPATEVGGPDLYPGVAPEDLIKQALQAEHESKWDDAIDRFMAAKRKDLYYRGIFFHVGKILYDHRNFEAADKSFERAITFGENLEAASFYRGLIAVRNHDLTTAERFFEAAVTAAPFVSDYHYYWGETLRLDLKPTQALPHYERATLLARDEQDATVCRFKIRMAQIEAAEAPAVRAEMEKKKTGGALSVDWLMTAAALELRDGHIDAARELIVQARAGKAPGLFASCVNDFYFQEARKKFPELTEALHLDLDLQIPFPN
;
A
#
# COMPACT_ATOMS: atom_id res chain seq x y z
N MET A 1 -92.68 1.73 12.37
CA MET A 1 -92.73 0.51 13.20
C MET A 1 -91.29 0.03 13.34
N ALA A 2 -90.57 0.24 14.45
CA ALA A 2 -90.98 0.72 15.78
C ALA A 2 -92.01 -0.23 16.45
N ASP A 3 -91.72 -0.95 17.53
CA ASP A 3 -90.49 -1.02 18.36
C ASP A 3 -90.14 -2.54 18.62
N GLU A 4 -89.39 -3.07 19.60
CA GLU A 4 -88.94 -2.62 20.93
C GLU A 4 -87.54 -3.13 21.33
N LYS A 5 -86.95 -2.40 22.28
CA LYS A 5 -86.02 -2.81 23.36
C LYS A 5 -86.74 -2.41 24.68
N PRO A 6 -86.35 -2.85 25.91
CA PRO A 6 -85.00 -3.27 26.32
C PRO A 6 -84.89 -4.41 27.39
N SER A 7 -83.66 -4.87 27.64
CA SER A 7 -83.14 -5.10 29.01
C SER A 7 -81.60 -5.27 29.00
N GLY A 8 -80.94 -4.81 30.06
CA GLY A 8 -79.55 -5.12 30.44
C GLY A 8 -79.51 -5.25 31.96
N PRO A 9 -78.40 -4.94 32.67
CA PRO A 9 -77.03 -4.68 32.19
C PRO A 9 -75.95 -5.44 33.01
N GLU A 10 -74.77 -5.71 32.42
CA GLU A 10 -73.55 -6.00 33.21
C GLU A 10 -72.29 -5.35 32.59
N GLU A 11 -71.67 -4.49 33.40
CA GLU A 11 -70.29 -3.99 33.38
C GLU A 11 -69.90 -3.83 34.88
N PRO A 12 -68.60 -3.76 35.29
CA PRO A 12 -67.43 -3.39 34.49
C PRO A 12 -66.27 -4.41 34.53
N GLY A 13 -65.23 -4.20 33.70
CA GLY A 13 -64.06 -5.08 33.67
C GLY A 13 -62.86 -4.54 32.88
N ASN A 14 -62.26 -3.43 33.34
CA ASN A 14 -60.93 -2.99 32.89
C ASN A 14 -60.01 -2.82 34.10
N PRO A 15 -58.87 -3.53 34.12
CA PRO A 15 -57.64 -2.85 34.53
C PRO A 15 -56.40 -3.15 33.66
N GLU A 16 -55.51 -2.16 33.69
CA GLU A 16 -54.05 -2.23 33.51
C GLU A 16 -53.44 -2.33 32.10
N GLU A 17 -52.71 -1.25 31.77
CA GLU A 17 -51.79 -1.16 30.64
C GLU A 17 -50.58 -2.09 30.82
N GLU A 18 -50.53 -3.27 30.19
CA GLU A 18 -49.26 -3.97 30.06
C GLU A 18 -48.36 -3.23 29.06
N LYS A 19 -47.55 -2.29 29.57
CA LYS A 19 -46.50 -1.59 28.82
C LYS A 19 -45.40 -2.57 28.42
N VAL A 20 -45.61 -3.27 27.30
CA VAL A 20 -44.63 -4.13 26.64
C VAL A 20 -43.36 -3.33 26.36
N ARG A 21 -42.35 -3.51 27.21
CA ARG A 21 -41.02 -2.93 27.01
C ARG A 21 -40.42 -3.58 25.76
N PRO A 22 -39.84 -2.83 24.82
CA PRO A 22 -39.13 -3.45 23.71
C PRO A 22 -37.94 -4.23 24.29
N HIS A 23 -38.00 -5.57 24.18
CA HIS A 23 -36.89 -6.43 24.57
C HIS A 23 -35.66 -6.01 23.77
N ALA A 24 -34.61 -5.59 24.49
CA ALA A 24 -33.37 -5.15 23.86
C ALA A 24 -32.83 -6.25 22.94
N ALA A 25 -32.87 -6.00 21.63
CA ALA A 25 -32.35 -6.92 20.64
C ALA A 25 -30.87 -7.16 20.95
N ARG A 26 -30.52 -8.42 21.23
CA ARG A 26 -29.11 -8.82 21.40
C ARG A 26 -28.36 -8.38 20.14
N PRO A 27 -27.16 -7.76 20.26
CA PRO A 27 -26.38 -7.37 19.08
C PRO A 27 -26.19 -8.61 18.21
N SER A 28 -26.47 -8.46 16.92
CA SER A 28 -26.38 -9.56 15.96
C SER A 28 -24.98 -10.17 16.03
N ARG A 29 -24.92 -11.51 16.13
CA ARG A 29 -23.65 -12.23 15.93
C ARG A 29 -23.17 -11.86 14.54
N ARG A 30 -22.08 -11.08 14.45
CA ARG A 30 -21.45 -10.70 13.18
C ARG A 30 -21.23 -11.97 12.36
N THR A 31 -21.99 -12.09 11.27
CA THR A 31 -21.84 -13.18 10.31
C THR A 31 -20.40 -13.17 9.81
N SER A 32 -19.72 -14.31 9.84
CA SER A 32 -18.32 -14.35 9.41
C SER A 32 -18.25 -14.01 7.92
N LEU A 33 -17.43 -13.01 7.57
CA LEU A 33 -17.21 -12.57 6.19
C LEU A 33 -17.01 -13.78 5.27
N THR A 34 -17.74 -13.84 4.15
CA THR A 34 -17.59 -14.93 3.18
C THR A 34 -16.17 -14.94 2.58
N PRO A 35 -15.70 -16.05 1.97
CA PRO A 35 -14.41 -16.07 1.29
C PRO A 35 -14.27 -14.96 0.23
N GLU A 36 -15.35 -14.66 -0.49
CA GLU A 36 -15.44 -13.58 -1.46
C GLU A 36 -15.34 -12.19 -0.79
N MET A 37 -16.11 -11.95 0.28
CA MET A 37 -16.02 -10.70 1.04
C MET A 37 -14.60 -10.51 1.63
N ARG A 38 -13.90 -11.58 2.04
CA ARG A 38 -12.49 -11.48 2.48
C ARG A 38 -11.55 -11.21 1.30
N ARG A 39 -11.76 -11.85 0.14
CA ARG A 39 -10.99 -11.61 -1.10
C ARG A 39 -11.15 -10.18 -1.60
N PHE A 40 -12.33 -9.59 -1.42
CA PHE A 40 -12.64 -8.18 -1.65
C PHE A 40 -11.95 -7.27 -0.64
N LEU A 41 -12.13 -7.52 0.68
CA LEU A 41 -11.61 -6.65 1.75
C LEU A 41 -10.08 -6.68 1.94
N ASN A 42 -9.40 -7.78 1.59
CA ASN A 42 -7.98 -8.01 1.93
C ASN A 42 -7.00 -7.86 0.75
N LYS A 43 -7.43 -7.44 -0.44
CA LYS A 43 -6.54 -7.33 -1.61
C LYS A 43 -6.10 -5.89 -1.91
N PRO A 44 -4.86 -5.49 -1.57
CA PRO A 44 -4.13 -4.55 -2.41
C PRO A 44 -3.83 -5.25 -3.74
N GLN A 45 -4.46 -4.81 -4.82
CA GLN A 45 -4.13 -5.26 -6.18
C GLN A 45 -3.20 -4.23 -6.82
N THR A 46 -1.90 -4.49 -6.78
CA THR A 46 -0.93 -3.85 -7.68
C THR A 46 -0.78 -4.68 -8.96
N ALA A 47 -0.34 -4.01 -10.03
CA ALA A 47 -0.26 -4.46 -11.43
C ALA A 47 -1.61 -4.76 -12.15
N PRO A 48 -1.77 -4.32 -13.43
CA PRO A 48 -2.94 -4.65 -14.25
C PRO A 48 -2.83 -6.03 -14.91
N ASN A 49 -3.67 -6.96 -14.43
CA ASN A 49 -4.30 -8.10 -15.12
C ASN A 49 -3.62 -8.76 -16.35
N GLU A 50 -3.35 -10.08 -16.26
CA GLU A 50 -3.97 -11.01 -17.22
C GLU A 50 -3.97 -12.51 -16.78
N LYS A 51 -4.83 -13.28 -17.48
CA LYS A 51 -4.94 -14.76 -17.58
C LYS A 51 -5.09 -15.58 -16.30
N SER A 52 -6.31 -16.09 -16.11
CA SER A 52 -6.63 -17.19 -15.20
C SER A 52 -6.11 -18.54 -15.70
N ALA A 53 -5.43 -19.27 -14.82
CA ALA A 53 -5.15 -20.70 -14.95
C ALA A 53 -5.37 -21.37 -13.57
N GLU A 54 -5.98 -22.55 -13.55
CA GLU A 54 -6.12 -23.36 -12.34
C GLU A 54 -4.80 -24.10 -12.05
N PRO A 55 -4.36 -24.21 -10.79
CA PRO A 55 -3.20 -25.01 -10.44
C PRO A 55 -3.57 -26.51 -10.40
N GLU A 56 -2.85 -27.33 -11.16
CA GLU A 56 -2.96 -28.79 -11.04
C GLU A 56 -2.47 -29.31 -9.67
N ARG A 57 -2.98 -30.50 -9.32
CA ARG A 57 -2.85 -31.13 -7.99
C ARG A 57 -1.65 -32.08 -7.97
N ILE A 58 -0.61 -31.76 -7.22
CA ILE A 58 0.52 -32.65 -6.93
C ILE A 58 0.67 -32.81 -5.40
N GLU A 59 0.94 -34.03 -4.95
CA GLU A 59 0.93 -34.43 -3.54
C GLU A 59 2.33 -34.72 -2.96
N ASP A 60 2.49 -34.34 -1.69
CA ASP A 60 3.23 -35.03 -0.62
C ASP A 60 4.77 -34.92 -0.43
N SER A 61 5.16 -35.30 0.81
CA SER A 61 6.52 -35.59 1.32
C SER A 61 7.42 -34.42 1.81
N PRO A 62 8.27 -34.65 2.85
CA PRO A 62 8.13 -33.83 4.07
C PRO A 62 9.42 -33.20 4.64
N ALA A 63 9.26 -32.45 5.75
CA ALA A 63 10.30 -31.67 6.41
C ALA A 63 11.27 -32.49 7.33
N PRO A 64 12.52 -32.03 7.52
CA PRO A 64 13.52 -32.67 8.40
C PRO A 64 13.35 -32.31 9.90
N PRO A 65 13.86 -33.15 10.83
CA PRO A 65 13.57 -33.06 12.27
C PRO A 65 14.57 -32.22 13.11
N LEU A 66 14.12 -31.89 14.33
CA LEU A 66 14.87 -31.23 15.41
C LEU A 66 15.97 -32.13 16.02
N GLN A 67 16.97 -31.53 16.68
CA GLN A 67 18.01 -32.23 17.46
C GLN A 67 18.10 -31.69 18.92
N PRO A 68 18.60 -32.49 19.90
CA PRO A 68 18.59 -32.16 21.34
C PRO A 68 19.92 -31.55 21.85
N ALA A 69 20.02 -31.30 23.17
CA ALA A 69 21.12 -30.56 23.82
C ALA A 69 21.86 -31.34 24.94
N LEU A 70 22.85 -30.68 25.56
CA LEU A 70 23.68 -31.05 26.76
C LEU A 70 24.94 -31.92 26.48
N PRO A 71 25.96 -31.95 27.38
CA PRO A 71 26.20 -31.15 28.61
C PRO A 71 27.63 -30.52 28.78
N SER A 72 27.71 -29.71 29.85
CA SER A 72 28.85 -29.22 30.66
C SER A 72 30.18 -30.02 30.77
N GLU A 73 31.29 -29.28 30.93
CA GLU A 73 32.55 -29.69 31.62
C GLU A 73 33.21 -28.44 32.29
N ALA A 74 34.17 -28.61 33.24
CA ALA A 74 34.63 -27.55 34.17
C ALA A 74 36.08 -27.73 34.70
N GLU A 75 36.54 -26.79 35.57
CA GLU A 75 37.79 -26.78 36.38
C GLU A 75 39.14 -26.44 35.65
N PRO A 76 40.23 -26.00 36.35
CA PRO A 76 40.29 -25.01 37.46
C PRO A 76 41.57 -24.11 37.56
N PHE A 77 41.60 -23.24 38.60
CA PHE A 77 42.75 -22.69 39.36
C PHE A 77 43.92 -21.88 38.73
N SER A 78 44.22 -20.69 39.30
CA SER A 78 45.52 -20.36 40.00
C SER A 78 45.63 -18.87 40.46
N GLU A 79 46.25 -18.62 41.63
CA GLU A 79 46.57 -17.29 42.24
C GLU A 79 47.62 -17.48 43.39
N PRO A 80 48.28 -16.46 44.01
CA PRO A 80 48.54 -15.07 43.62
C PRO A 80 50.05 -14.82 43.30
N PRO A 81 51.03 -14.31 44.12
CA PRO A 81 51.06 -13.67 45.47
C PRO A 81 51.86 -12.33 45.64
N LEU A 82 51.30 -11.39 46.42
CA LEU A 82 51.94 -10.49 47.44
C LEU A 82 53.28 -9.72 47.23
N GLU A 83 53.23 -8.40 47.49
CA GLU A 83 54.27 -7.68 48.27
C GLU A 83 53.65 -6.55 49.15
N ARG A 84 54.42 -5.79 49.99
CA ARG A 84 53.93 -5.28 51.31
C ARG A 84 54.22 -3.81 51.70
N GLU A 85 53.21 -3.17 52.36
CA GLU A 85 53.30 -2.23 53.52
C GLU A 85 54.13 -0.90 53.37
N PRO A 86 54.10 0.11 54.32
CA PRO A 86 53.52 0.07 55.66
C PRO A 86 52.59 1.22 56.16
N SER A 87 51.62 0.80 56.99
CA SER A 87 51.20 1.34 58.31
C SER A 87 51.19 2.85 58.64
N ARG A 88 50.06 3.32 59.24
CA ARG A 88 50.09 3.92 60.61
C ARG A 88 48.73 3.96 61.36
N GLU A 89 48.79 3.47 62.60
CA GLU A 89 48.06 3.84 63.83
C GLU A 89 46.50 3.84 63.93
N ARG A 90 46.03 3.34 65.08
CA ARG A 90 44.64 3.42 65.59
C ARG A 90 44.65 4.18 66.93
N PRO A 91 43.51 4.76 67.34
CA PRO A 91 42.91 4.26 68.58
C PRO A 91 41.39 3.99 68.49
N ARG A 92 40.88 3.18 69.42
CA ARG A 92 39.45 2.82 69.56
C ARG A 92 38.65 3.93 70.25
N ARG A 93 37.39 4.18 69.82
CA ARG A 93 36.25 4.17 70.76
C ARG A 93 34.86 4.04 70.08
N THR A 94 33.91 3.58 70.92
CA THR A 94 32.45 3.68 70.80
C THR A 94 31.75 2.79 69.78
N GLN A 95 30.67 2.15 70.23
CA GLN A 95 29.72 1.42 69.40
C GLN A 95 28.66 2.39 68.86
N ALA A 96 28.22 2.18 67.62
CA ALA A 96 26.96 2.71 67.12
C ALA A 96 26.24 1.57 66.38
N VAL A 97 25.05 1.20 66.84
CA VAL A 97 24.20 0.24 66.13
C VAL A 97 23.43 1.01 65.08
N THR A 98 23.77 0.79 63.81
CA THR A 98 22.93 1.21 62.68
C THR A 98 22.36 -0.04 62.03
N THR A 99 21.05 -0.19 62.08
CA THR A 99 20.33 -1.31 61.46
C THR A 99 20.38 -1.22 59.94
N VAL A 100 20.55 -2.37 59.28
CA VAL A 100 20.49 -2.46 57.82
C VAL A 100 19.03 -2.25 57.37
N ALA A 101 18.77 -1.12 56.71
CA ALA A 101 17.51 -0.89 56.02
C ALA A 101 17.44 -1.71 54.71
N PRO A 102 16.26 -2.22 54.30
CA PRO A 102 16.16 -3.15 53.17
C PRO A 102 16.26 -2.43 51.83
N ALA A 103 17.42 -2.54 51.15
CA ALA A 103 17.65 -1.94 49.83
C ALA A 103 16.74 -2.49 48.70
N ASN A 104 16.04 -3.60 48.93
CA ASN A 104 15.26 -4.32 47.91
C ASN A 104 13.88 -3.71 47.61
N THR A 105 13.41 -2.72 48.39
CA THR A 105 12.12 -2.05 48.14
C THR A 105 12.23 -0.90 47.14
N ALA A 106 13.36 -0.16 47.15
CA ALA A 106 13.58 0.98 46.27
C ALA A 106 13.65 0.56 44.79
N THR A 107 14.35 -0.53 44.46
CA THR A 107 14.47 -1.05 43.09
C THR A 107 13.09 -1.41 42.52
N ARG A 108 12.28 -2.16 43.29
CA ARG A 108 10.91 -2.53 42.89
C ARG A 108 9.99 -1.33 42.71
N ALA A 109 10.16 -0.26 43.50
CA ALA A 109 9.38 0.96 43.33
C ALA A 109 9.71 1.67 42.01
N ILE A 110 10.99 1.71 41.62
CA ILE A 110 11.45 2.27 40.34
C ILE A 110 10.98 1.41 39.16
N GLU A 111 11.11 0.08 39.26
CA GLU A 111 10.61 -0.88 38.26
C GLU A 111 9.09 -0.74 38.04
N LEU A 112 8.31 -0.65 39.13
CA LEU A 112 6.86 -0.40 39.06
C LEU A 112 6.54 0.96 38.43
N GLN A 113 7.27 2.02 38.79
CA GLN A 113 7.08 3.35 38.20
C GLN A 113 7.37 3.36 36.69
N GLN A 114 8.43 2.67 36.24
CA GLN A 114 8.73 2.49 34.82
C GLN A 114 7.64 1.67 34.11
N ALA A 115 7.17 0.57 34.73
CA ALA A 115 6.07 -0.23 34.19
C ALA A 115 4.77 0.58 34.04
N PHE A 116 4.42 1.42 35.03
CA PHE A 116 3.26 2.33 34.94
C PHE A 116 3.44 3.41 33.87
N LEU A 117 4.65 3.94 33.67
CA LEU A 117 4.94 4.90 32.59
C LEU A 117 4.81 4.25 31.21
N ILE A 118 5.33 3.03 31.03
CA ILE A 118 5.19 2.27 29.77
C ILE A 118 3.71 1.92 29.52
N LEU A 119 2.99 1.43 30.53
CA LEU A 119 1.57 1.11 30.41
C LEU A 119 0.73 2.36 30.12
N GLY A 120 1.06 3.49 30.76
CA GLY A 120 0.43 4.79 30.51
C GLY A 120 0.69 5.31 29.10
N ALA A 121 1.91 5.17 28.58
CA ALA A 121 2.27 5.53 27.21
C ALA A 121 1.55 4.65 26.18
N LEU A 122 1.48 3.33 26.41
CA LEU A 122 0.73 2.39 25.57
C LEU A 122 -0.78 2.67 25.59
N LEU A 123 -1.35 3.04 26.75
CA LEU A 123 -2.76 3.41 26.88
C LEU A 123 -3.04 4.75 26.18
N LEU A 124 -2.14 5.73 26.28
CA LEU A 124 -2.21 6.99 25.52
C LEU A 124 -2.15 6.74 24.01
N LEU A 125 -1.24 5.88 23.54
CA LEU A 125 -1.10 5.51 22.13
C LEU A 125 -2.33 4.74 21.62
N GLY A 126 -2.90 3.84 22.43
CA GLY A 126 -4.17 3.19 22.13
C GLY A 126 -5.34 4.17 22.08
N LEU A 127 -5.35 5.18 22.97
CA LEU A 127 -6.38 6.22 23.01
C LEU A 127 -6.28 7.17 21.81
N THR A 128 -5.09 7.62 21.43
CA THR A 128 -4.90 8.47 20.23
C THR A 128 -5.22 7.72 18.95
N PHE A 129 -4.88 6.42 18.85
CA PHE A 129 -5.28 5.56 17.74
C PHE A 129 -6.81 5.40 17.66
N PHE A 130 -7.48 5.10 18.78
CA PHE A 130 -8.93 4.96 18.85
C PHE A 130 -9.67 6.29 18.54
N VAL A 131 -9.18 7.40 19.08
CA VAL A 131 -9.70 8.74 18.79
C VAL A 131 -9.44 9.11 17.33
N GLY A 132 -8.31 8.75 16.73
CA GLY A 132 -8.01 8.96 15.30
C GLY A 132 -9.01 8.27 14.37
N MET A 133 -9.25 6.97 14.59
CA MET A 133 -10.28 6.24 13.82
C MET A 133 -11.67 6.86 13.98
N LYS A 134 -12.05 7.24 15.21
CA LYS A 134 -13.36 7.87 15.48
C LYS A 134 -13.45 9.29 14.93
N TYR A 135 -12.34 10.04 14.90
CA TYR A 135 -12.26 11.39 14.35
C TYR A 135 -12.51 11.38 12.84
N ASN A 136 -11.92 10.45 12.08
CA ASN A 136 -12.15 10.37 10.64
C ASN A 136 -13.60 9.98 10.30
N TYR A 137 -14.20 9.08 11.10
CA TYR A 137 -15.63 8.75 11.02
C TYR A 137 -16.52 9.99 11.30
N ILE A 138 -16.22 10.77 12.33
CA ILE A 138 -16.93 12.02 12.66
C ILE A 138 -16.72 13.08 11.56
N LYS A 139 -15.49 13.24 11.06
CA LYS A 139 -15.15 14.13 9.93
C LYS A 139 -16.01 13.79 8.72
N TYR A 140 -16.11 12.52 8.34
CA TYR A 140 -16.97 12.08 7.24
C TYR A 140 -18.45 12.41 7.50
N LEU A 141 -18.99 12.12 8.69
CA LEU A 141 -20.38 12.45 9.02
C LEU A 141 -20.70 13.96 9.00
N ILE A 142 -19.71 14.81 9.28
CA ILE A 142 -19.84 16.27 9.15
C ILE A 142 -19.72 16.68 7.68
N PHE A 143 -18.74 16.15 6.94
CA PHE A 143 -18.51 16.52 5.54
C PHE A 143 -19.61 16.00 4.60
N SER A 144 -20.17 14.81 4.84
CA SER A 144 -21.30 14.28 4.05
C SER A 144 -22.62 15.01 4.34
N ARG A 145 -22.71 15.75 5.46
CA ARG A 145 -23.82 16.67 5.77
C ARG A 145 -23.62 18.07 5.19
N ASN A 146 -22.37 18.50 5.02
CA ASN A 146 -22.01 19.86 4.57
C ASN A 146 -21.58 19.95 3.10
N ALA A 147 -21.47 18.83 2.40
CA ALA A 147 -21.33 18.80 0.95
C ALA A 147 -22.56 19.47 0.28
N PRO A 148 -22.41 20.14 -0.89
CA PRO A 148 -23.55 20.62 -1.65
C PRO A 148 -24.52 19.46 -1.94
N ALA A 149 -25.82 19.75 -1.85
CA ALA A 149 -26.86 18.76 -1.57
C ALA A 149 -27.27 17.85 -2.74
N THR A 150 -26.31 17.42 -3.58
CA THR A 150 -26.57 16.77 -4.87
C THR A 150 -25.94 15.38 -5.06
N GLU A 151 -25.06 14.88 -4.17
CA GLU A 151 -24.38 13.58 -4.39
C GLU A 151 -24.52 12.51 -3.28
N VAL A 152 -24.75 12.87 -2.00
CA VAL A 152 -24.71 11.88 -0.88
C VAL A 152 -26.02 11.81 -0.08
N GLY A 153 -26.98 12.70 -0.37
CA GLY A 153 -28.32 12.73 0.23
C GLY A 153 -29.41 12.04 -0.59
N GLY A 154 -29.06 11.14 -1.50
CA GLY A 154 -30.03 10.43 -2.34
C GLY A 154 -30.94 9.49 -1.55
N PRO A 155 -32.11 9.11 -2.11
CA PRO A 155 -33.01 8.14 -1.49
C PRO A 155 -32.31 6.78 -1.29
N ASP A 156 -32.78 5.98 -0.34
CA ASP A 156 -32.33 4.59 -0.21
C ASP A 156 -32.87 3.78 -1.40
N LEU A 157 -32.06 3.67 -2.46
CA LEU A 157 -32.35 2.92 -3.68
C LEU A 157 -32.56 1.42 -3.43
N TYR A 158 -32.15 0.91 -2.26
CA TYR A 158 -32.22 -0.50 -1.89
C TYR A 158 -32.89 -0.68 -0.52
N PRO A 159 -34.17 -0.29 -0.38
CA PRO A 159 -34.89 -0.36 0.88
C PRO A 159 -35.05 -1.82 1.32
N GLY A 160 -34.81 -2.10 2.60
CA GLY A 160 -34.89 -3.44 3.17
C GLY A 160 -33.73 -4.40 2.81
N VAL A 161 -32.85 -4.05 1.86
CA VAL A 161 -31.68 -4.88 1.52
C VAL A 161 -30.56 -4.67 2.56
N ALA A 162 -29.99 -5.77 3.05
CA ALA A 162 -28.90 -5.76 4.03
C ALA A 162 -27.56 -5.33 3.40
N PRO A 163 -26.64 -4.69 4.15
CA PRO A 163 -25.30 -4.32 3.64
C PRO A 163 -24.52 -5.50 3.06
N GLU A 164 -24.63 -6.68 3.70
CA GLU A 164 -23.97 -7.91 3.29
C GLU A 164 -24.44 -8.38 1.91
N ASP A 165 -25.74 -8.25 1.64
CA ASP A 165 -26.35 -8.68 0.38
C ASP A 165 -26.12 -7.65 -0.73
N LEU A 166 -26.04 -6.36 -0.40
CA LEU A 166 -25.59 -5.33 -1.33
C LEU A 166 -24.16 -5.56 -1.80
N ILE A 167 -23.25 -5.97 -0.92
CA ILE A 167 -21.86 -6.31 -1.30
C ILE A 167 -21.82 -7.52 -2.26
N LYS A 168 -22.63 -8.56 -2.02
CA LYS A 168 -22.75 -9.71 -2.94
C LYS A 168 -23.30 -9.29 -4.31
N GLN A 169 -24.38 -8.51 -4.32
CA GLN A 169 -24.99 -8.01 -5.56
C GLN A 169 -24.05 -7.06 -6.32
N ALA A 170 -23.24 -6.27 -5.63
CA ALA A 170 -22.22 -5.42 -6.24
C ALA A 170 -21.13 -6.24 -6.93
N LEU A 171 -20.61 -7.27 -6.25
CA LEU A 171 -19.63 -8.21 -6.83
C LEU A 171 -20.21 -8.96 -8.04
N GLN A 172 -21.49 -9.34 -8.00
CA GLN A 172 -22.18 -9.96 -9.14
C GLN A 172 -22.32 -8.97 -10.31
N ALA A 173 -22.70 -7.72 -10.05
CA ALA A 173 -22.78 -6.66 -11.07
C ALA A 173 -21.40 -6.36 -11.70
N GLU A 174 -20.32 -6.36 -10.91
CA GLU A 174 -18.94 -6.23 -11.39
C GLU A 174 -18.54 -7.40 -12.29
N HIS A 175 -18.89 -8.64 -11.91
CA HIS A 175 -18.71 -9.83 -12.76
C HIS A 175 -19.54 -9.79 -14.05
N GLU A 176 -20.68 -9.08 -14.06
CA GLU A 176 -21.49 -8.82 -15.25
C GLU A 176 -21.04 -7.55 -16.02
N SER A 177 -19.90 -6.94 -15.66
CA SER A 177 -19.38 -5.68 -16.22
C SER A 177 -20.29 -4.46 -16.07
N LYS A 178 -21.28 -4.51 -15.16
CA LYS A 178 -22.20 -3.42 -14.81
C LYS A 178 -21.58 -2.56 -13.70
N TRP A 179 -20.49 -1.88 -14.04
CA TRP A 179 -19.64 -1.19 -13.06
C TRP A 179 -20.36 -0.06 -12.30
N ASP A 180 -21.24 0.72 -12.94
CA ASP A 180 -22.11 1.70 -12.26
C ASP A 180 -23.03 1.02 -11.21
N ASP A 181 -23.71 -0.05 -11.61
CA ASP A 181 -24.65 -0.83 -10.82
C ASP A 181 -23.96 -1.48 -9.60
N ALA A 182 -22.68 -1.85 -9.76
CA ALA A 182 -21.80 -2.30 -8.69
C ALA A 182 -21.42 -1.17 -7.72
N ILE A 183 -20.95 -0.03 -8.24
CA ILE A 183 -20.58 1.15 -7.43
C ILE A 183 -21.75 1.61 -6.57
N ASP A 184 -22.95 1.70 -7.12
CA ASP A 184 -24.13 2.17 -6.39
C ASP A 184 -24.49 1.26 -5.20
N ARG A 185 -24.34 -0.07 -5.36
CA ARG A 185 -24.56 -1.05 -4.29
C ARG A 185 -23.44 -1.06 -3.26
N PHE A 186 -22.18 -0.98 -3.68
CA PHE A 186 -21.04 -0.82 -2.77
C PHE A 186 -21.21 0.45 -1.91
N MET A 187 -21.54 1.58 -2.54
CA MET A 187 -21.79 2.85 -1.85
C MET A 187 -23.05 2.81 -0.98
N ALA A 188 -24.11 2.09 -1.38
CA ALA A 188 -25.27 1.86 -0.53
C ALA A 188 -24.94 1.00 0.70
N ALA A 189 -24.16 -0.07 0.55
CA ALA A 189 -23.68 -0.88 1.67
C ALA A 189 -22.86 -0.03 2.67
N LYS A 190 -21.92 0.78 2.15
CA LYS A 190 -21.09 1.71 2.93
C LYS A 190 -21.90 2.81 3.63
N ARG A 191 -23.01 3.27 3.03
CA ARG A 191 -23.95 4.21 3.66
C ARG A 191 -24.75 3.55 4.81
N LYS A 192 -25.12 2.27 4.67
CA LYS A 192 -25.86 1.52 5.71
C LYS A 192 -24.96 1.05 6.86
N ASP A 193 -23.73 0.60 6.60
CA ASP A 193 -22.69 0.37 7.61
C ASP A 193 -21.31 0.87 7.15
N LEU A 194 -20.84 1.93 7.83
CA LEU A 194 -19.55 2.57 7.57
C LEU A 194 -18.33 1.74 8.02
N TYR A 195 -18.52 0.69 8.82
CA TYR A 195 -17.44 -0.22 9.25
C TYR A 195 -16.96 -1.18 8.16
N TYR A 196 -17.68 -1.30 7.03
CA TYR A 196 -17.17 -2.00 5.84
C TYR A 196 -15.98 -1.26 5.23
N ARG A 197 -14.77 -1.69 5.60
CA ARG A 197 -13.49 -1.20 5.02
C ARG A 197 -13.38 -1.59 3.54
N GLY A 198 -12.32 -1.14 2.85
CA GLY A 198 -12.01 -1.48 1.47
C GLY A 198 -12.95 -0.89 0.40
N ILE A 199 -14.22 -0.61 0.71
CA ILE A 199 -15.22 -0.15 -0.26
C ILE A 199 -14.77 1.13 -0.98
N PHE A 200 -14.26 2.14 -0.28
CA PHE A 200 -13.87 3.40 -0.95
C PHE A 200 -12.65 3.20 -1.87
N PHE A 201 -11.73 2.32 -1.48
CA PHE A 201 -10.60 1.94 -2.34
C PHE A 201 -11.07 1.17 -3.58
N HIS A 202 -11.95 0.18 -3.41
CA HIS A 202 -12.42 -0.66 -4.52
C HIS A 202 -13.29 0.13 -5.51
N VAL A 203 -14.20 0.99 -5.01
CA VAL A 203 -14.96 1.94 -5.85
C VAL A 203 -14.00 2.89 -6.58
N GLY A 204 -12.96 3.40 -5.90
CA GLY A 204 -11.91 4.20 -6.54
C GLY A 204 -11.18 3.46 -7.65
N LYS A 205 -10.87 2.16 -7.46
CA LYS A 205 -10.25 1.32 -8.47
C LYS A 205 -11.17 1.10 -9.68
N ILE A 206 -12.45 0.74 -9.47
CA ILE A 206 -13.42 0.59 -10.57
C ILE A 206 -13.49 1.90 -11.38
N LEU A 207 -13.60 3.05 -10.72
CA LEU A 207 -13.65 4.36 -11.38
C LEU A 207 -12.36 4.70 -12.13
N TYR A 208 -11.19 4.34 -11.58
CA TYR A 208 -9.89 4.51 -12.24
C TYR A 208 -9.78 3.64 -13.50
N ASP A 209 -10.13 2.36 -13.40
CA ASP A 209 -10.10 1.41 -14.53
C ASP A 209 -11.03 1.85 -15.68
N HIS A 210 -12.15 2.50 -15.35
CA HIS A 210 -13.11 3.10 -16.31
C HIS A 210 -12.79 4.57 -16.65
N ARG A 211 -11.59 5.07 -16.32
CA ARG A 211 -11.07 6.43 -16.60
C ARG A 211 -11.90 7.60 -16.03
N ASN A 212 -12.78 7.36 -15.07
CA ASN A 212 -13.45 8.41 -14.29
C ASN A 212 -12.52 8.91 -13.16
N PHE A 213 -11.41 9.53 -13.55
CA PHE A 213 -10.31 9.88 -12.64
C PHE A 213 -10.70 10.87 -11.54
N GLU A 214 -11.66 11.78 -11.79
CA GLU A 214 -12.12 12.73 -10.76
C GLU A 214 -12.91 12.03 -9.64
N ALA A 215 -13.84 11.14 -10.00
CA ALA A 215 -14.58 10.35 -9.03
C ALA A 215 -13.68 9.29 -8.35
N ALA A 216 -12.68 8.77 -9.06
CA ALA A 216 -11.65 7.91 -8.50
C ALA A 216 -10.84 8.63 -7.42
N ASP A 217 -10.33 9.84 -7.69
CA ASP A 217 -9.56 10.63 -6.72
C ASP A 217 -10.37 10.95 -5.45
N LYS A 218 -11.62 11.41 -5.61
CA LYS A 218 -12.59 11.60 -4.52
C LYS A 218 -12.82 10.33 -3.70
N SER A 219 -12.77 9.15 -4.34
CA SER A 219 -12.95 7.86 -3.67
C SER A 219 -11.68 7.40 -2.95
N PHE A 220 -10.49 7.61 -3.54
CA PHE A 220 -9.22 7.34 -2.87
C PHE A 220 -8.96 8.31 -1.69
N GLU A 221 -9.39 9.58 -1.76
CA GLU A 221 -9.35 10.49 -0.60
C GLU A 221 -10.21 9.97 0.57
N ARG A 222 -11.40 9.43 0.26
CA ARG A 222 -12.27 8.77 1.24
C ARG A 222 -11.63 7.49 1.77
N ALA A 223 -10.96 6.70 0.93
CA ALA A 223 -10.23 5.50 1.33
C ALA A 223 -9.10 5.83 2.32
N ILE A 224 -8.26 6.81 1.99
CA ILE A 224 -7.21 7.37 2.87
C ILE A 224 -7.82 7.84 4.20
N THR A 225 -8.94 8.59 4.14
CA THR A 225 -9.65 9.06 5.34
C THR A 225 -10.14 7.91 6.23
N PHE A 226 -10.67 6.82 5.66
CA PHE A 226 -11.13 5.67 6.43
C PHE A 226 -10.04 4.64 6.78
N GLY A 227 -8.78 4.87 6.37
CA GLY A 227 -7.68 3.93 6.55
C GLY A 227 -7.90 2.64 5.76
N GLU A 228 -8.38 2.75 4.52
CA GLU A 228 -8.65 1.65 3.60
C GLU A 228 -7.54 1.63 2.53
N ASN A 229 -6.64 0.64 2.61
CA ASN A 229 -5.49 0.46 1.71
C ASN A 229 -4.71 1.78 1.47
N LEU A 230 -4.24 2.38 2.56
CA LEU A 230 -3.63 3.73 2.59
C LEU A 230 -2.52 3.89 1.56
N GLU A 231 -1.66 2.89 1.46
CA GLU A 231 -0.53 2.80 0.53
C GLU A 231 -0.99 2.77 -0.93
N ALA A 232 -1.91 1.88 -1.29
CA ALA A 232 -2.41 1.75 -2.67
C ALA A 232 -3.32 2.93 -3.06
N ALA A 233 -4.14 3.44 -2.14
CA ALA A 233 -4.96 4.63 -2.36
C ALA A 233 -4.09 5.87 -2.63
N SER A 234 -2.99 6.04 -1.87
CA SER A 234 -2.02 7.11 -2.14
C SER A 234 -1.35 6.92 -3.50
N PHE A 235 -0.89 5.71 -3.81
CA PHE A 235 -0.29 5.37 -5.12
C PHE A 235 -1.20 5.72 -6.31
N TYR A 236 -2.47 5.35 -6.28
CA TYR A 236 -3.41 5.69 -7.36
C TYR A 236 -3.67 7.20 -7.49
N ARG A 237 -3.71 7.97 -6.38
CA ARG A 237 -3.77 9.43 -6.45
C ARG A 237 -2.49 10.03 -7.04
N GLY A 238 -1.33 9.42 -6.78
CA GLY A 238 -0.07 9.74 -7.46
C GLY A 238 -0.17 9.58 -8.97
N LEU A 239 -0.69 8.44 -9.46
CA LEU A 239 -0.91 8.21 -10.90
C LEU A 239 -1.89 9.22 -11.52
N ILE A 240 -2.98 9.57 -10.82
CA ILE A 240 -3.93 10.61 -11.27
C ILE A 240 -3.25 11.99 -11.35
N ALA A 241 -2.40 12.34 -10.37
CA ALA A 241 -1.66 13.59 -10.36
C ALA A 241 -0.62 13.67 -11.51
N VAL A 242 0.13 12.59 -11.77
CA VAL A 242 1.04 12.50 -12.94
C VAL A 242 0.27 12.72 -14.25
N ARG A 243 -0.88 12.06 -14.41
CA ARG A 243 -1.73 12.20 -15.60
C ARG A 243 -2.26 13.63 -15.78
N ASN A 244 -2.50 14.35 -14.69
CA ASN A 244 -2.91 15.75 -14.70
C ASN A 244 -1.71 16.73 -14.79
N HIS A 245 -0.49 16.22 -14.96
CA HIS A 245 0.78 16.97 -14.93
C HIS A 245 1.07 17.75 -13.63
N ASP A 246 0.41 17.40 -12.52
CA ASP A 246 0.74 17.92 -11.19
C ASP A 246 1.79 17.01 -10.52
N LEU A 247 3.03 17.14 -10.98
CA LEU A 247 4.16 16.30 -10.55
C LEU A 247 4.53 16.55 -9.08
N THR A 248 4.33 17.78 -8.57
CA THR A 248 4.56 18.12 -7.16
C THR A 248 3.56 17.45 -6.22
N THR A 249 2.28 17.36 -6.60
CA THR A 249 1.29 16.56 -5.85
C THR A 249 1.53 15.07 -6.00
N ALA A 250 1.97 14.62 -7.19
CA ALA A 250 2.31 13.21 -7.44
C ALA A 250 3.47 12.72 -6.54
N GLU A 251 4.58 13.46 -6.45
CA GLU A 251 5.70 13.14 -5.56
C GLU A 251 5.25 12.91 -4.11
N ARG A 252 4.40 13.80 -3.57
CA ARG A 252 3.85 13.68 -2.22
C ARG A 252 2.96 12.45 -2.03
N PHE A 253 2.25 12.02 -3.07
CA PHE A 253 1.42 10.80 -3.01
C PHE A 253 2.25 9.52 -3.13
N PHE A 254 3.34 9.52 -3.90
CA PHE A 254 4.28 8.39 -3.92
C PHE A 254 5.13 8.32 -2.65
N GLU A 255 5.51 9.46 -2.06
CA GLU A 255 6.12 9.54 -0.72
C GLU A 255 5.21 8.91 0.34
N ALA A 256 3.92 9.23 0.34
CA ALA A 256 2.94 8.64 1.24
C ALA A 256 2.76 7.12 1.00
N ALA A 257 2.75 6.67 -0.26
CA ALA A 257 2.67 5.24 -0.61
C ALA A 257 3.91 4.46 -0.13
N VAL A 258 5.11 4.98 -0.36
CA VAL A 258 6.39 4.38 0.10
C VAL A 258 6.49 4.40 1.63
N THR A 259 6.04 5.47 2.29
CA THR A 259 6.04 5.57 3.76
C THR A 259 5.10 4.55 4.40
N ALA A 260 3.95 4.27 3.77
CA ALA A 260 3.00 3.27 4.23
C ALA A 260 3.45 1.82 3.89
N ALA A 261 4.16 1.59 2.77
CA ALA A 261 4.65 0.28 2.36
C ALA A 261 6.03 0.33 1.64
N PRO A 262 7.16 0.41 2.39
CA PRO A 262 8.50 0.69 1.83
C PRO A 262 9.18 -0.47 1.09
N PHE A 263 8.45 -1.55 0.83
CA PHE A 263 8.92 -2.78 0.18
C PHE A 263 8.16 -3.12 -1.12
N VAL A 264 7.30 -2.22 -1.63
CA VAL A 264 6.67 -2.37 -2.94
C VAL A 264 7.54 -1.70 -4.00
N SER A 265 8.00 -2.44 -5.00
CA SER A 265 8.89 -1.90 -6.06
C SER A 265 8.23 -0.77 -6.85
N ASP A 266 6.99 -1.00 -7.30
CA ASP A 266 6.17 -0.07 -8.09
C ASP A 266 6.17 1.35 -7.49
N TYR A 267 6.04 1.46 -6.17
CA TYR A 267 5.91 2.76 -5.50
C TYR A 267 7.20 3.58 -5.56
N HIS A 268 8.37 2.92 -5.59
CA HIS A 268 9.65 3.59 -5.85
C HIS A 268 9.84 3.84 -7.35
N TYR A 269 9.50 2.88 -8.22
CA TYR A 269 9.60 3.04 -9.68
C TYR A 269 8.82 4.26 -10.19
N TYR A 270 7.54 4.40 -9.83
CA TYR A 270 6.71 5.51 -10.28
C TYR A 270 7.09 6.86 -9.63
N TRP A 271 7.68 6.86 -8.42
CA TRP A 271 8.28 8.07 -7.85
C TRP A 271 9.50 8.51 -8.66
N GLY A 272 10.38 7.57 -9.04
CA GLY A 272 11.53 7.83 -9.91
C GLY A 272 11.11 8.34 -11.30
N GLU A 273 10.03 7.82 -11.88
CA GLU A 273 9.51 8.31 -13.18
C GLU A 273 8.95 9.72 -13.04
N THR A 274 8.23 10.01 -11.95
CA THR A 274 7.72 11.36 -11.65
C THR A 274 8.86 12.37 -11.48
N LEU A 275 9.92 12.01 -10.75
CA LEU A 275 11.10 12.85 -10.55
C LEU A 275 11.87 13.09 -11.85
N ARG A 276 11.95 12.10 -12.76
CA ARG A 276 12.51 12.33 -14.11
C ARG A 276 11.65 13.28 -14.94
N LEU A 277 10.32 13.11 -14.92
CA LEU A 277 9.38 13.99 -15.62
C LEU A 277 9.44 15.44 -15.09
N ASP A 278 9.66 15.63 -13.80
CA ASP A 278 9.84 16.97 -13.17
C ASP A 278 11.29 17.50 -13.28
N LEU A 279 12.09 16.93 -14.18
CA LEU A 279 13.47 17.32 -14.47
C LEU A 279 14.43 17.25 -13.26
N LYS A 280 14.16 16.34 -12.31
CA LYS A 280 15.00 16.00 -11.13
C LYS A 280 15.68 14.62 -11.28
N PRO A 281 16.38 14.29 -12.39
CA PRO A 281 16.86 12.92 -12.64
C PRO A 281 17.83 12.40 -11.56
N THR A 282 18.64 13.28 -10.95
CA THR A 282 19.54 12.93 -9.83
C THR A 282 18.80 12.47 -8.58
N GLN A 283 17.58 12.98 -8.34
CA GLN A 283 16.73 12.55 -7.22
C GLN A 283 16.03 11.22 -7.52
N ALA A 284 15.79 10.91 -8.80
CA ALA A 284 15.16 9.67 -9.22
C ALA A 284 16.03 8.41 -9.02
N LEU A 285 17.37 8.57 -9.10
CA LEU A 285 18.35 7.47 -8.98
C LEU A 285 18.12 6.55 -7.77
N PRO A 286 18.11 7.04 -6.50
CA PRO A 286 17.90 6.17 -5.33
C PRO A 286 16.55 5.44 -5.33
N HIS A 287 15.52 5.99 -5.98
CA HIS A 287 14.24 5.31 -6.11
C HIS A 287 14.30 4.17 -7.13
N TYR A 288 15.00 4.30 -8.26
CA TYR A 288 15.22 3.19 -9.17
C TYR A 288 16.17 2.13 -8.62
N GLU A 289 17.20 2.52 -7.87
CA GLU A 289 18.05 1.57 -7.12
C GLU A 289 17.19 0.77 -6.14
N ARG A 290 16.31 1.44 -5.39
CA ARG A 290 15.40 0.80 -4.45
C ARG A 290 14.35 -0.09 -5.14
N ALA A 291 13.82 0.32 -6.29
CA ALA A 291 12.94 -0.50 -7.12
C ALA A 291 13.67 -1.75 -7.66
N THR A 292 14.92 -1.60 -8.11
CA THR A 292 15.76 -2.73 -8.56
C THR A 292 15.98 -3.76 -7.45
N LEU A 293 16.21 -3.30 -6.21
CA LEU A 293 16.36 -4.17 -5.02
C LEU A 293 15.05 -4.82 -4.54
N LEU A 294 13.90 -4.36 -5.02
CA LEU A 294 12.56 -4.86 -4.67
C LEU A 294 11.86 -5.54 -5.87
N ALA A 295 12.53 -5.64 -7.02
CA ALA A 295 12.00 -6.19 -8.25
C ALA A 295 11.55 -7.65 -8.07
N ARG A 296 10.45 -8.03 -8.71
CA ARG A 296 9.85 -9.36 -8.56
C ARG A 296 10.54 -10.42 -9.40
N ASP A 297 11.13 -10.00 -10.52
CA ASP A 297 11.95 -10.80 -11.40
C ASP A 297 13.07 -9.96 -12.05
N GLU A 298 13.90 -10.62 -12.87
CA GLU A 298 15.05 -10.01 -13.52
C GLU A 298 14.67 -9.12 -14.73
N GLN A 299 13.44 -9.23 -15.27
CA GLN A 299 12.95 -8.31 -16.29
C GLN A 299 12.58 -6.96 -15.67
N ASP A 300 11.82 -6.96 -14.56
CA ASP A 300 11.55 -5.77 -13.74
C ASP A 300 12.85 -5.08 -13.32
N ALA A 301 13.82 -5.87 -12.82
CA ALA A 301 15.13 -5.37 -12.43
C ALA A 301 15.90 -4.78 -13.62
N THR A 302 15.80 -5.38 -14.82
CA THR A 302 16.43 -4.85 -16.04
C THR A 302 15.80 -3.54 -16.49
N VAL A 303 14.46 -3.41 -16.42
CA VAL A 303 13.77 -2.13 -16.70
C VAL A 303 14.23 -1.06 -15.71
N CYS A 304 14.29 -1.35 -14.40
CA CYS A 304 14.77 -0.39 -13.40
C CYS A 304 16.23 0.04 -13.66
N ARG A 305 17.12 -0.91 -14.02
CA ARG A 305 18.52 -0.61 -14.37
C ARG A 305 18.67 0.18 -15.67
N PHE A 306 17.75 0.01 -16.63
CA PHE A 306 17.65 0.89 -17.80
C PHE A 306 17.25 2.31 -17.38
N LYS A 307 16.23 2.47 -16.53
CA LYS A 307 15.79 3.78 -16.01
C LYS A 307 16.88 4.53 -15.23
N ILE A 308 17.70 3.82 -14.44
CA ILE A 308 18.91 4.40 -13.82
C ILE A 308 19.81 5.05 -14.87
N ARG A 309 20.13 4.34 -15.96
CA ARG A 309 21.02 4.85 -17.01
C ARG A 309 20.40 6.00 -17.80
N MET A 310 19.08 6.00 -18.01
CA MET A 310 18.38 7.14 -18.60
C MET A 310 18.46 8.38 -17.70
N ALA A 311 18.19 8.23 -16.39
CA ALA A 311 18.37 9.30 -15.41
C ALA A 311 19.83 9.80 -15.35
N GLN A 312 20.83 8.92 -15.44
CA GLN A 312 22.25 9.32 -15.52
C GLN A 312 22.57 10.12 -16.80
N ILE A 313 22.02 9.72 -17.95
CA ILE A 313 22.15 10.47 -19.22
C ILE A 313 21.51 11.86 -19.09
N GLU A 314 20.36 11.98 -18.44
CA GLU A 314 19.66 13.25 -18.17
C GLU A 314 20.40 14.12 -17.16
N ALA A 315 20.98 13.52 -16.10
CA ALA A 315 21.83 14.16 -15.10
C ALA A 315 23.23 14.58 -15.62
N ALA A 316 23.48 14.45 -16.92
CA ALA A 316 24.75 14.71 -17.60
C ALA A 316 25.93 13.78 -17.22
N GLU A 317 25.66 12.66 -16.55
CA GLU A 317 26.63 11.59 -16.24
C GLU A 317 26.88 10.63 -17.42
N ALA A 318 26.42 10.99 -18.63
CA ALA A 318 26.59 10.21 -19.86
C ALA A 318 28.01 9.63 -20.12
N PRO A 319 29.13 10.30 -19.77
CA PRO A 319 30.47 9.70 -19.88
C PRO A 319 30.67 8.45 -19.01
N ALA A 320 30.06 8.40 -17.82
CA ALA A 320 30.11 7.23 -16.93
C ALA A 320 29.28 6.08 -17.51
N VAL A 321 28.07 6.37 -18.02
CA VAL A 321 27.20 5.39 -18.69
C VAL A 321 27.89 4.80 -19.92
N ARG A 322 28.54 5.63 -20.75
CA ARG A 322 29.32 5.19 -21.91
C ARG A 322 30.52 4.31 -21.50
N ALA A 323 31.17 4.63 -20.37
CA ALA A 323 32.27 3.83 -19.83
C ALA A 323 31.83 2.49 -19.18
N GLU A 324 30.57 2.35 -18.73
CA GLU A 324 30.02 1.03 -18.37
C GLU A 324 29.61 0.24 -19.63
N MET A 325 28.94 0.89 -20.58
CA MET A 325 28.51 0.29 -21.84
C MET A 325 29.67 -0.38 -22.60
N GLU A 326 30.82 0.30 -22.74
CA GLU A 326 31.99 -0.30 -23.41
C GLU A 326 32.57 -1.51 -22.64
N LYS A 327 32.46 -1.56 -21.30
CA LYS A 327 32.84 -2.74 -20.49
C LYS A 327 31.87 -3.92 -20.70
N LYS A 328 30.58 -3.65 -20.96
CA LYS A 328 29.60 -4.69 -21.32
C LYS A 328 29.86 -5.23 -22.72
N LYS A 329 30.16 -4.33 -23.66
CA LYS A 329 30.46 -4.61 -25.08
C LYS A 329 31.75 -5.42 -25.29
N THR A 330 32.77 -5.23 -24.46
CA THR A 330 33.95 -6.12 -24.46
C THR A 330 33.69 -7.48 -23.81
N GLY A 331 32.66 -7.59 -22.96
CA GLY A 331 32.19 -8.85 -22.37
C GLY A 331 31.29 -9.69 -23.28
N GLY A 332 30.74 -9.12 -24.37
CA GLY A 332 29.91 -9.83 -25.33
C GLY A 332 28.95 -8.92 -26.10
N ALA A 333 27.98 -9.54 -26.79
CA ALA A 333 26.91 -8.80 -27.45
C ALA A 333 26.03 -8.06 -26.42
N LEU A 334 25.66 -6.81 -26.72
CA LEU A 334 24.79 -6.01 -25.86
C LEU A 334 23.37 -6.57 -25.86
N SER A 335 22.73 -6.61 -24.68
CA SER A 335 21.31 -6.89 -24.53
C SER A 335 20.45 -5.70 -24.97
N VAL A 336 19.14 -5.93 -25.13
CA VAL A 336 18.17 -4.93 -25.62
C VAL A 336 18.21 -3.64 -24.80
N ASP A 337 18.29 -3.72 -23.47
CA ASP A 337 18.38 -2.55 -22.59
C ASP A 337 19.68 -1.76 -22.77
N TRP A 338 20.80 -2.42 -23.10
CA TRP A 338 22.08 -1.77 -23.39
C TRP A 338 22.16 -1.21 -24.81
N LEU A 339 21.54 -1.85 -25.79
CA LEU A 339 21.37 -1.29 -27.15
C LEU A 339 20.50 -0.03 -27.12
N MET A 340 19.42 -0.03 -26.34
CA MET A 340 18.60 1.17 -26.12
C MET A 340 19.34 2.23 -25.31
N THR A 341 20.15 1.88 -24.30
CA THR A 341 21.04 2.85 -23.63
C THR A 341 22.06 3.46 -24.61
N ALA A 342 22.64 2.66 -25.51
CA ALA A 342 23.54 3.15 -26.55
C ALA A 342 22.81 4.11 -27.52
N ALA A 343 21.60 3.77 -27.94
CA ALA A 343 20.78 4.65 -28.78
C ALA A 343 20.48 5.99 -28.08
N ALA A 344 20.19 6.00 -26.78
CA ALA A 344 19.99 7.24 -26.03
C ALA A 344 21.26 8.12 -25.98
N LEU A 345 22.45 7.50 -25.86
CA LEU A 345 23.73 8.22 -25.94
C LEU A 345 23.96 8.83 -27.32
N GLU A 346 23.65 8.13 -28.41
CA GLU A 346 23.79 8.65 -29.76
C GLU A 346 22.72 9.71 -30.12
N LEU A 347 21.50 9.60 -29.58
CA LEU A 347 20.47 10.66 -29.69
C LEU A 347 20.86 11.95 -28.95
N ARG A 348 21.50 11.82 -27.78
CA ARG A 348 22.05 12.95 -27.01
C ARG A 348 23.12 13.69 -27.80
N ASP A 349 24.03 12.95 -28.44
CA ASP A 349 25.16 13.52 -29.18
C ASP A 349 24.78 13.96 -30.62
N GLY A 350 23.58 13.59 -31.09
CA GLY A 350 22.97 14.04 -32.34
C GLY A 350 23.14 13.09 -33.53
N HIS A 351 23.66 11.88 -33.31
CA HIS A 351 23.91 10.87 -34.35
C HIS A 351 22.66 10.03 -34.64
N ILE A 352 21.64 10.65 -35.23
CA ILE A 352 20.28 10.08 -35.37
C ILE A 352 20.28 8.76 -36.17
N ASP A 353 21.06 8.64 -37.24
CA ASP A 353 21.17 7.39 -38.01
C ASP A 353 21.78 6.24 -37.19
N ALA A 354 22.84 6.52 -36.40
CA ALA A 354 23.47 5.52 -35.54
C ALA A 354 22.53 5.06 -34.42
N ALA A 355 21.77 6.00 -33.84
CA ALA A 355 20.71 5.67 -32.90
C ALA A 355 19.62 4.79 -33.54
N ARG A 356 19.19 5.10 -34.77
CA ARG A 356 18.20 4.30 -35.52
C ARG A 356 18.69 2.87 -35.74
N GLU A 357 19.95 2.67 -36.13
CA GLU A 357 20.55 1.34 -36.29
C GLU A 357 20.58 0.55 -34.98
N LEU A 358 20.93 1.20 -33.86
CA LEU A 358 20.94 0.57 -32.53
C LEU A 358 19.52 0.19 -32.06
N ILE A 359 18.51 1.02 -32.34
CA ILE A 359 17.09 0.72 -32.05
C ILE A 359 16.61 -0.47 -32.90
N VAL A 360 16.96 -0.53 -34.19
CA VAL A 360 16.60 -1.67 -35.06
C VAL A 360 17.27 -2.97 -34.59
N GLN A 361 18.53 -2.90 -34.14
CA GLN A 361 19.22 -4.04 -33.51
C GLN A 361 18.54 -4.47 -32.20
N ALA A 362 18.10 -3.51 -31.37
CA ALA A 362 17.38 -3.78 -30.13
C ALA A 362 16.03 -4.48 -30.40
N ARG A 363 15.28 -4.03 -31.42
CA ARG A 363 14.01 -4.63 -31.85
C ARG A 363 14.18 -6.07 -32.35
N ALA A 364 15.28 -6.36 -33.05
CA ALA A 364 15.62 -7.71 -33.49
C ALA A 364 16.12 -8.64 -32.35
N GLY A 365 16.24 -8.11 -31.13
CA GLY A 365 16.67 -8.86 -29.95
C GLY A 365 15.60 -9.80 -29.39
N LYS A 366 16.03 -10.85 -28.66
CA LYS A 366 15.15 -11.90 -28.11
C LYS A 366 14.36 -11.47 -26.85
N ALA A 367 14.05 -10.18 -26.69
CA ALA A 367 13.35 -9.65 -25.51
C ALA A 367 12.34 -8.53 -25.89
N PRO A 368 11.26 -8.88 -26.63
CA PRO A 368 10.31 -7.89 -27.16
C PRO A 368 9.58 -7.07 -26.08
N GLY A 369 9.24 -7.68 -24.94
CA GLY A 369 8.63 -6.94 -23.81
C GLY A 369 9.57 -5.91 -23.18
N LEU A 370 10.88 -6.22 -23.10
CA LEU A 370 11.90 -5.27 -22.65
C LEU A 370 12.11 -4.14 -23.67
N PHE A 371 12.09 -4.45 -24.98
CA PHE A 371 12.11 -3.44 -26.03
C PHE A 371 10.91 -2.49 -25.92
N ALA A 372 9.69 -3.01 -25.71
CA ALA A 372 8.49 -2.20 -25.49
C ALA A 372 8.63 -1.27 -24.28
N SER A 373 9.13 -1.76 -23.14
CA SER A 373 9.40 -0.94 -21.95
C SER A 373 10.45 0.16 -22.19
N CYS A 374 11.47 -0.10 -23.00
CA CYS A 374 12.47 0.92 -23.36
C CYS A 374 11.94 1.96 -24.36
N VAL A 375 11.15 1.54 -25.36
CA VAL A 375 10.53 2.45 -26.36
C VAL A 375 9.46 3.35 -25.74
N ASN A 376 8.72 2.85 -24.75
CA ASN A 376 7.70 3.62 -24.04
C ASN A 376 8.29 4.64 -23.02
N ASP A 377 9.61 4.68 -22.85
CA ASP A 377 10.26 5.73 -22.07
C ASP A 377 10.06 7.11 -22.72
N PHE A 378 9.72 8.13 -21.92
CA PHE A 378 9.42 9.47 -22.45
C PHE A 378 10.60 10.06 -23.26
N TYR A 379 11.84 9.69 -22.95
CA TYR A 379 13.02 10.10 -23.73
C TYR A 379 12.91 9.67 -25.20
N PHE A 380 12.49 8.42 -25.45
CA PHE A 380 12.30 7.90 -26.80
C PHE A 380 11.01 8.42 -27.44
N GLN A 381 9.97 8.70 -26.64
CA GLN A 381 8.75 9.34 -27.14
C GLN A 381 9.00 10.77 -27.64
N GLU A 382 9.78 11.59 -26.91
CA GLU A 382 10.18 12.92 -27.37
C GLU A 382 11.16 12.86 -28.54
N ALA A 383 12.11 11.93 -28.53
CA ALA A 383 13.00 11.71 -29.68
C ALA A 383 12.21 11.37 -30.95
N ARG A 384 11.17 10.51 -30.85
CA ARG A 384 10.28 10.16 -31.97
C ARG A 384 9.47 11.36 -32.50
N LYS A 385 9.03 12.27 -31.61
CA LYS A 385 8.37 13.53 -32.02
C LYS A 385 9.32 14.49 -32.73
N LYS A 386 10.59 14.51 -32.32
CA LYS A 386 11.63 15.42 -32.81
C LYS A 386 12.29 14.94 -34.12
N PHE A 387 12.43 13.64 -34.31
CA PHE A 387 13.16 13.01 -35.41
C PHE A 387 12.29 11.95 -36.12
N PRO A 388 11.57 12.34 -37.20
CA PRO A 388 10.64 11.44 -37.89
C PRO A 388 11.28 10.16 -38.43
N GLU A 389 12.59 10.14 -38.70
CA GLU A 389 13.33 8.97 -39.18
C GLU A 389 13.35 7.82 -38.14
N LEU A 390 13.09 8.12 -36.87
CA LEU A 390 13.01 7.12 -35.81
C LEU A 390 11.66 6.42 -35.73
N THR A 391 10.62 6.92 -36.43
CA THR A 391 9.23 6.45 -36.29
C THR A 391 9.07 4.96 -36.61
N GLU A 392 9.73 4.47 -37.66
CA GLU A 392 9.71 3.06 -38.04
C GLU A 392 10.51 2.19 -37.07
N ALA A 393 11.66 2.66 -36.59
CA ALA A 393 12.51 1.92 -35.66
C ALA A 393 11.88 1.80 -34.27
N LEU A 394 11.26 2.87 -33.78
CA LEU A 394 10.48 2.96 -32.53
C LEU A 394 9.01 2.53 -32.72
N HIS A 395 8.71 1.73 -33.75
CA HIS A 395 7.41 1.08 -33.88
C HIS A 395 7.36 -0.16 -32.98
N LEU A 396 6.26 -0.30 -32.24
CA LEU A 396 5.89 -1.52 -31.54
C LEU A 396 4.83 -2.23 -32.36
N ASP A 397 5.14 -3.45 -32.79
CA ASP A 397 4.18 -4.32 -33.46
C ASP A 397 2.95 -4.54 -32.55
N LEU A 398 1.75 -4.60 -33.15
CA LEU A 398 0.47 -4.48 -32.44
C LEU A 398 0.28 -5.50 -31.30
N ASP A 399 0.90 -6.67 -31.40
CA ASP A 399 0.83 -7.75 -30.39
C ASP A 399 1.64 -7.44 -29.11
N LEU A 400 2.38 -6.34 -29.05
CA LEU A 400 3.28 -5.96 -27.94
C LEU A 400 2.87 -4.67 -27.20
N GLN A 401 1.66 -4.17 -27.43
CA GLN A 401 1.14 -2.99 -26.74
C GLN A 401 0.75 -3.29 -25.29
N ILE A 402 1.73 -3.27 -24.37
CA ILE A 402 1.46 -3.20 -22.93
C ILE A 402 0.79 -1.84 -22.64
N PRO A 403 -0.47 -1.80 -22.15
CA PRO A 403 -1.23 -0.55 -22.06
C PRO A 403 -0.87 0.24 -20.80
N PHE A 404 0.10 1.16 -20.92
CA PHE A 404 0.14 2.31 -20.02
C PHE A 404 -1.13 3.18 -20.23
N PRO A 405 -1.78 3.67 -19.16
CA PRO A 405 -3.04 4.40 -19.29
C PRO A 405 -2.84 5.88 -19.69
N ASN A 406 -3.37 6.25 -20.85
CA ASN A 406 -3.61 7.66 -21.27
C ASN A 406 -4.76 8.33 -20.47
#